data_AF-A0A0F5PTQ6-F1
#
_entry.id   AF-A0A0F5PTQ6-F1
#
_cell.length_a   1.000
_cell.length_b   1.000
_cell.length_c   1.000
_cell.angle_alpha   90.00
_cell.angle_beta   90.00
_cell.angle_gamma   90.00
#
_symmetry.space_group_name_H-M   'P 1'
#
loop_
_entity.id
_entity.type
_entity.pdbx_description
1 polymer ?
#
loop_
_entity_poly.entity_id
_entity_poly.type
_entity_poly.pdbx_seq_one_letter_code
_entity_poly.pdbx_strand_id
1 'polypeptide(L)'
;MFGNKLQREYKDVIRGIKEGQRREPKHTPASSIEKHGTVMLRPEHRIVFDDFSKFGEIINTMMHHGPFSFEETDKIEFGFDGPDYGRIYQVWYNATPVGKLTIGVAHLLHATEGHGAIAEMDLDYAQFMPEGEIRDMLRTMWFMFAKTEDGAVMRAKADLEVVMIMTRHLWEVVREPEHVHAMHVRLEGPYEHYAGYL
;
A
#
# COMPACT_ATOMS: atom_id res chain seq x y z
N MET A 1 -26.37 12.91 16.98
CA MET A 1 -26.20 13.71 15.74
C MET A 1 -24.72 14.08 15.62
N PHE A 2 -23.86 13.09 15.36
CA PHE A 2 -22.39 13.20 15.48
C PHE A 2 -21.66 13.44 14.15
N GLY A 3 -22.35 13.24 13.01
CA GLY A 3 -21.76 13.41 11.68
C GLY A 3 -21.25 14.83 11.37
N ASN A 4 -21.68 15.86 12.09
CA ASN A 4 -21.28 17.25 11.81
C ASN A 4 -19.89 17.64 12.34
N LYS A 5 -19.31 16.92 13.32
CA LYS A 5 -17.99 17.30 13.88
C LYS A 5 -16.86 16.94 12.91
N LEU A 6 -16.75 15.66 12.54
CA LEU A 6 -15.71 15.17 11.62
C LEU A 6 -15.80 15.85 10.25
N GLN A 7 -17.01 16.04 9.72
CA GLN A 7 -17.21 16.75 8.44
C GLN A 7 -16.67 18.18 8.47
N ARG A 8 -16.73 18.85 9.62
CA ARG A 8 -16.19 20.21 9.79
C ARG A 8 -14.67 20.20 9.97
N GLU A 9 -14.17 19.27 10.78
CA GLU A 9 -12.74 19.16 11.10
C GLU A 9 -11.91 18.74 9.89
N TYR A 10 -12.40 17.79 9.11
CA TYR A 10 -11.72 17.25 7.93
C TYR A 10 -12.30 17.79 6.61
N LYS A 11 -12.94 18.96 6.63
CA LYS A 11 -13.63 19.54 5.47
C LYS A 11 -12.74 19.61 4.24
N ASP A 12 -11.48 20.03 4.39
CA ASP A 12 -10.56 20.20 3.26
C ASP A 12 -10.11 18.85 2.69
N VAL A 13 -9.87 17.85 3.55
CA VAL A 13 -9.56 16.47 3.14
C VAL A 13 -10.74 15.86 2.38
N ILE A 14 -11.95 15.98 2.94
CA ILE A 14 -13.18 15.46 2.32
C ILE A 14 -13.42 16.13 0.97
N ARG A 15 -13.20 17.45 0.87
CA ARG A 15 -13.30 18.18 -0.40
C ARG A 15 -12.27 17.66 -1.41
N GLY A 16 -11.01 17.50 -1.00
CA GLY A 16 -9.95 16.99 -1.87
C GLY A 16 -10.21 15.56 -2.38
N ILE A 17 -10.78 14.70 -1.53
CA ILE A 17 -11.21 13.34 -1.92
C ILE A 17 -12.36 13.40 -2.93
N LYS A 18 -13.37 14.26 -2.71
CA LYS A 18 -14.57 14.29 -3.56
C LYS A 18 -14.42 15.02 -4.89
N GLU A 19 -13.67 16.11 -4.91
CA GLU A 19 -13.65 17.07 -6.02
C GLU A 19 -12.29 17.12 -6.73
N GLY A 20 -11.29 16.44 -6.18
CA GLY A 20 -9.94 16.44 -6.72
C GLY A 20 -9.83 15.71 -8.06
N GLN A 21 -8.78 16.03 -8.80
CA GLN A 21 -8.33 15.24 -9.93
C GLN A 21 -7.19 14.32 -9.50
N ARG A 22 -7.06 13.18 -10.18
CA ARG A 22 -5.92 12.27 -10.00
C ARG A 22 -4.63 13.05 -10.16
N ARG A 23 -3.75 12.92 -9.18
CA ARG A 23 -2.41 13.47 -9.24
C ARG A 23 -1.53 12.58 -10.12
N GLU A 24 -0.76 13.22 -11.00
CA GLU A 24 0.32 12.51 -11.68
C GLU A 24 1.50 12.29 -10.71
N PRO A 25 1.90 11.03 -10.48
CA PRO A 25 2.89 10.71 -9.48
C PRO A 25 4.28 11.22 -9.90
N LYS A 26 5.00 11.81 -8.95
CA LYS A 26 6.40 12.25 -9.12
C LYS A 26 7.33 11.38 -8.27
N HIS A 27 7.85 10.33 -8.88
CA HIS A 27 8.78 9.41 -8.23
C HIS A 27 10.14 10.07 -8.01
N THR A 28 10.64 9.98 -6.79
CA THR A 28 12.02 10.37 -6.41
C THR A 28 12.67 9.18 -5.71
N PRO A 29 12.95 8.07 -6.43
CA PRO A 29 13.36 6.82 -5.81
C PRO A 29 14.72 6.96 -5.11
N ALA A 30 14.91 6.19 -4.03
CA ALA A 30 16.22 6.06 -3.41
C ALA A 30 17.20 5.36 -4.37
N SER A 31 18.42 5.91 -4.50
CA SER A 31 19.43 5.40 -5.44
C SER A 31 20.01 4.04 -5.04
N SER A 32 20.01 3.71 -3.75
CA SER A 32 20.39 2.40 -3.25
C SER A 32 19.87 2.19 -1.83
N ILE A 33 19.70 0.92 -1.46
CA ILE A 33 19.23 0.51 -0.13
C ILE A 33 20.22 0.88 0.99
N GLU A 34 21.49 1.08 0.65
CA GLU A 34 22.58 1.45 1.56
C GLU A 34 22.54 2.92 2.01
N LYS A 35 21.73 3.78 1.38
CA LYS A 35 21.71 5.24 1.62
C LYS A 35 21.50 5.63 3.08
N HIS A 36 20.88 4.77 3.90
CA HIS A 36 20.59 5.03 5.31
C HIS A 36 21.29 4.08 6.31
N GLY A 37 22.27 3.30 5.86
CA GLY A 37 23.13 2.47 6.72
C GLY A 37 23.16 0.99 6.32
N THR A 38 24.30 0.35 6.58
CA THR A 38 24.64 -0.99 6.05
C THR A 38 24.60 -2.11 7.09
N VAL A 39 24.39 -1.79 8.37
CA VAL A 39 24.82 -2.67 9.47
C VAL A 39 23.99 -3.97 9.58
N MET A 40 22.82 -4.07 8.93
CA MET A 40 21.98 -5.29 8.97
C MET A 40 21.38 -5.69 7.61
N LEU A 41 21.99 -5.27 6.49
CA LEU A 41 21.50 -5.63 5.15
C LEU A 41 21.85 -7.08 4.77
N ARG A 42 20.83 -7.95 4.73
CA ARG A 42 20.91 -9.30 4.16
C ARG A 42 20.78 -9.27 2.62
N PRO A 43 21.23 -10.32 1.89
CA PRO A 43 21.08 -10.41 0.43
C PRO A 43 19.64 -10.23 -0.05
N GLU A 44 18.67 -10.77 0.68
CA GLU A 44 17.25 -10.71 0.32
C GLU A 44 16.71 -9.28 0.28
N HIS A 45 17.23 -8.39 1.14
CA HIS A 45 16.85 -6.97 1.13
C HIS A 45 17.24 -6.31 -0.19
N ARG A 46 18.42 -6.66 -0.74
CA ARG A 46 18.86 -6.13 -2.03
C ARG A 46 18.00 -6.67 -3.17
N ILE A 47 17.70 -7.97 -3.15
CA ILE A 47 16.85 -8.61 -4.18
C ILE A 47 15.49 -7.92 -4.22
N VAL A 48 14.77 -7.86 -3.09
CA VAL A 48 13.43 -7.24 -3.07
C VAL A 48 13.49 -5.75 -3.39
N PHE A 49 14.48 -5.03 -2.88
CA PHE A 49 14.63 -3.62 -3.21
C PHE A 49 14.85 -3.41 -4.72
N ASP A 50 15.68 -4.21 -5.37
CA ASP A 50 15.95 -4.09 -6.80
C ASP A 50 14.75 -4.55 -7.65
N ASP A 51 14.13 -5.69 -7.29
CA ASP A 51 12.93 -6.22 -7.96
C ASP A 51 11.80 -5.17 -7.98
N PHE A 52 11.59 -4.45 -6.86
CA PHE A 52 10.53 -3.44 -6.76
C PHE A 52 10.92 -2.06 -7.31
N SER A 53 12.06 -1.91 -8.00
CA SER A 53 12.51 -0.62 -8.57
C SER A 53 11.51 0.03 -9.54
N LYS A 54 10.70 -0.77 -10.23
CA LYS A 54 9.65 -0.29 -11.14
C LYS A 54 8.25 -0.31 -10.52
N PHE A 55 8.10 -0.69 -9.25
CA PHE A 55 6.78 -0.90 -8.64
C PHE A 55 5.89 0.33 -8.78
N GLY A 56 6.41 1.52 -8.46
CA GLY A 56 5.68 2.77 -8.56
C GLY A 56 5.11 3.02 -9.96
N GLU A 57 5.86 2.75 -11.02
CA GLU A 57 5.39 2.92 -12.40
C GLU A 57 4.31 1.89 -12.76
N ILE A 58 4.55 0.63 -12.41
CA ILE A 58 3.65 -0.49 -12.72
C ILE A 58 2.30 -0.31 -12.01
N ILE A 59 2.32 -0.06 -10.70
CA ILE A 59 1.09 0.05 -9.90
C ILE A 59 0.26 1.25 -10.36
N ASN A 60 0.89 2.40 -10.65
CA ASN A 60 0.19 3.58 -11.17
C ASN A 60 -0.38 3.35 -12.57
N THR A 61 0.28 2.54 -13.40
CA THR A 61 -0.27 2.14 -14.72
C THR A 61 -1.50 1.25 -14.54
N MET A 62 -1.46 0.28 -13.63
CA MET A 62 -2.61 -0.61 -13.38
C MET A 62 -3.82 0.14 -12.81
N MET A 63 -3.60 1.23 -12.07
CA MET A 63 -4.67 2.03 -11.47
C MET A 63 -4.90 3.38 -12.15
N HIS A 64 -4.46 3.56 -13.39
CA HIS A 64 -4.51 4.85 -14.08
C HIS A 64 -5.94 5.41 -14.26
N HIS A 65 -6.96 4.54 -14.24
CA HIS A 65 -8.36 4.93 -14.30
C HIS A 65 -8.95 5.35 -12.94
N GLY A 66 -8.28 4.98 -11.84
CA GLY A 66 -8.73 5.27 -10.48
C GLY A 66 -8.12 6.55 -9.89
N PRO A 67 -8.60 6.99 -8.72
CA PRO A 67 -8.16 8.20 -8.04
C PRO A 67 -6.83 8.02 -7.32
N PHE A 68 -6.40 6.78 -7.08
CA PHE A 68 -5.20 6.47 -6.34
C PHE A 68 -3.93 6.69 -7.17
N SER A 69 -2.90 7.22 -6.51
CA SER A 69 -1.55 7.25 -7.04
C SER A 69 -0.50 7.06 -5.94
N PHE A 70 0.64 6.52 -6.32
CA PHE A 70 1.72 6.12 -5.42
C PHE A 70 2.98 6.85 -5.83
N GLU A 71 3.50 7.73 -4.97
CA GLU A 71 4.73 8.49 -5.24
C GLU A 71 5.88 7.92 -4.44
N GLU A 72 6.86 7.35 -5.13
CA GLU A 72 8.07 6.84 -4.46
C GLU A 72 8.91 7.99 -3.92
N THR A 73 9.40 7.82 -2.70
CA THR A 73 10.25 8.79 -2.00
C THR A 73 11.69 8.32 -1.93
N ASP A 74 12.60 9.23 -1.62
CA ASP A 74 14.03 8.95 -1.55
C ASP A 74 14.45 8.40 -0.18
N LYS A 75 13.48 8.16 0.70
CA LYS A 75 13.63 7.67 2.06
C LYS A 75 13.61 6.15 2.08
N ILE A 76 14.38 5.60 3.01
CA ILE A 76 14.37 4.17 3.36
C ILE A 76 14.06 4.07 4.84
N GLU A 77 13.19 3.14 5.21
CA GLU A 77 12.82 2.89 6.60
C GLU A 77 13.68 1.78 7.17
N PHE A 78 14.13 1.98 8.40
CA PHE A 78 14.83 0.98 9.20
C PHE A 78 13.94 0.60 10.37
N GLY A 79 13.50 -0.66 10.42
CA GLY A 79 12.73 -1.22 11.52
C GLY A 79 13.50 -2.35 12.21
N PHE A 80 13.24 -2.54 13.50
CA PHE A 80 13.71 -3.72 14.25
C PHE A 80 12.68 -4.87 14.26
N ASP A 81 11.42 -4.59 13.91
CA ASP A 81 10.25 -5.51 14.01
C ASP A 81 9.26 -5.37 12.81
N GLY A 82 9.68 -4.78 11.69
CA GLY A 82 8.84 -4.51 10.50
C GLY A 82 9.60 -4.78 9.20
N PRO A 83 9.09 -4.39 8.01
CA PRO A 83 9.76 -4.56 6.72
C PRO A 83 11.18 -3.99 6.80
N ASP A 84 12.12 -4.91 6.95
CA ASP A 84 13.54 -4.64 7.06
C ASP A 84 13.99 -4.03 5.73
N TYR A 85 14.27 -2.72 5.72
CA TYR A 85 14.79 -1.97 4.58
C TYR A 85 13.93 -2.05 3.31
N GLY A 86 13.16 -0.99 3.07
CA GLY A 86 12.17 -0.98 2.00
C GLY A 86 12.07 0.30 1.18
N ARG A 87 11.36 0.20 0.06
CA ARG A 87 10.93 1.36 -0.74
C ARG A 87 9.69 1.97 -0.09
N ILE A 88 9.68 3.30 0.02
CA ILE A 88 8.58 4.04 0.64
C ILE A 88 7.84 4.85 -0.41
N TYR A 89 6.52 4.75 -0.36
CA TYR A 89 5.60 5.47 -1.22
C TYR A 89 4.69 6.35 -0.38
N GLN A 90 4.54 7.62 -0.77
CA GLN A 90 3.41 8.44 -0.35
C GLN A 90 2.19 8.00 -1.16
N VAL A 91 1.11 7.65 -0.48
CA VAL A 91 -0.16 7.29 -1.11
C VAL A 91 -1.02 8.55 -1.21
N TRP A 92 -1.60 8.74 -2.39
CA TRP A 92 -2.49 9.85 -2.71
C TRP A 92 -3.84 9.33 -3.17
N TYR A 93 -4.89 10.04 -2.79
CA TYR A 93 -6.21 9.94 -3.40
C TYR A 93 -6.50 11.30 -4.04
N ASN A 94 -6.65 11.32 -5.37
CA ASN A 94 -6.63 12.55 -6.13
C ASN A 94 -5.37 13.38 -5.80
N ALA A 95 -5.55 14.63 -5.36
CA ALA A 95 -4.47 15.51 -4.92
C ALA A 95 -4.29 15.53 -3.39
N THR A 96 -4.96 14.64 -2.66
CA THR A 96 -4.90 14.59 -1.20
C THR A 96 -3.92 13.50 -0.76
N PRO A 97 -2.93 13.80 0.11
CA PRO A 97 -2.09 12.77 0.69
C PRO A 97 -2.93 11.99 1.70
N VAL A 98 -2.96 10.67 1.58
CA VAL A 98 -3.87 9.83 2.36
C VAL A 98 -3.22 8.68 3.08
N GLY A 99 -1.92 8.48 2.90
CA GLY A 99 -1.26 7.38 3.59
C GLY A 99 0.17 7.16 3.16
N LYS A 100 0.74 6.08 3.67
CA LYS A 100 2.11 5.65 3.37
C LYS A 100 2.07 4.15 3.07
N LEU A 101 2.84 3.73 2.08
CA LEU A 101 3.12 2.33 1.79
C LEU A 101 4.63 2.09 1.92
N THR A 102 5.01 1.04 2.62
CA THR A 102 6.38 0.53 2.68
C THR A 102 6.40 -0.87 2.08
N ILE A 103 7.32 -1.11 1.15
CA ILE A 103 7.58 -2.43 0.57
C ILE A 103 8.96 -2.89 1.01
N GLY A 104 9.04 -4.07 1.62
CA GLY A 104 10.30 -4.66 2.05
C GLY A 104 10.27 -6.19 1.95
N VAL A 105 11.27 -6.83 2.55
CA VAL A 105 11.36 -8.29 2.59
C VAL A 105 10.35 -8.88 3.55
N ALA A 106 9.64 -9.91 3.10
CA ALA A 106 8.72 -10.69 3.93
C ALA A 106 9.45 -11.36 5.11
N HIS A 107 8.71 -11.76 6.15
CA HIS A 107 9.36 -12.48 7.25
C HIS A 107 9.86 -13.86 6.78
N LEU A 108 10.84 -14.40 7.50
CA LEU A 108 11.60 -15.62 7.18
C LEU A 108 10.76 -16.86 6.78
N LEU A 109 9.47 -16.92 7.12
CA LEU A 109 8.57 -18.02 6.78
C LEU A 109 8.10 -18.01 5.30
N HIS A 110 8.11 -16.85 4.64
CA HIS A 110 7.72 -16.70 3.23
C HIS A 110 8.92 -16.40 2.31
N ALA A 111 10.08 -16.07 2.88
CA ALA A 111 11.34 -15.93 2.16
C ALA A 111 11.95 -17.30 1.81
N THR A 112 11.17 -18.20 1.19
CA THR A 112 11.75 -19.40 0.58
C THR A 112 12.59 -18.96 -0.62
N GLU A 113 13.87 -19.29 -0.62
CA GLU A 113 14.82 -18.97 -1.71
C GLU A 113 15.02 -17.46 -1.98
N GLY A 114 14.69 -16.59 -1.02
CA GLY A 114 14.91 -15.14 -1.14
C GLY A 114 13.83 -14.38 -1.92
N HIS A 115 12.72 -15.03 -2.26
CA HIS A 115 11.61 -14.45 -3.02
C HIS A 115 10.35 -14.30 -2.16
N GLY A 116 10.37 -13.35 -1.24
CA GLY A 116 9.19 -12.96 -0.46
C GLY A 116 9.21 -11.47 -0.15
N ALA A 117 8.11 -10.78 -0.44
CA ALA A 117 7.96 -9.36 -0.18
C ALA A 117 6.72 -9.11 0.68
N ILE A 118 6.78 -8.02 1.43
CA ILE A 118 5.68 -7.51 2.24
C ILE A 118 5.41 -6.06 1.86
N ALA A 119 4.13 -5.72 1.75
CA ALA A 119 3.63 -4.36 1.71
C ALA A 119 2.89 -4.06 3.01
N GLU A 120 3.34 -3.03 3.72
CA GLU A 120 2.63 -2.45 4.85
C GLU A 120 2.15 -1.06 4.47
N MET A 121 0.85 -0.80 4.61
CA MET A 121 0.24 0.47 4.25
C MET A 121 -0.69 0.96 5.34
N ASP A 122 -0.55 2.24 5.67
CA ASP A 122 -1.43 2.97 6.56
C ASP A 122 -2.20 4.01 5.75
N LEU A 123 -3.52 3.93 5.75
CA LEU A 123 -4.41 4.83 5.00
C LEU A 123 -5.26 5.67 5.96
N ASP A 124 -4.91 6.95 6.14
CA ASP A 124 -5.38 7.85 7.20
C ASP A 124 -6.82 8.34 7.05
N TYR A 125 -7.47 8.15 5.88
CA TYR A 125 -8.78 8.74 5.59
C TYR A 125 -9.74 7.78 4.88
N ALA A 126 -9.54 6.48 5.04
CA ALA A 126 -10.30 5.46 4.30
C ALA A 126 -11.82 5.62 4.46
N GLN A 127 -12.30 6.00 5.64
CA GLN A 127 -13.73 6.22 5.93
C GLN A 127 -14.41 7.34 5.11
N PHE A 128 -13.64 8.20 4.44
CA PHE A 128 -14.16 9.26 3.58
C PHE A 128 -14.11 8.93 2.08
N MET A 129 -13.46 7.82 1.71
CA MET A 129 -13.30 7.41 0.31
C MET A 129 -14.45 6.48 -0.12
N PRO A 130 -14.78 6.42 -1.41
CA PRO A 130 -15.70 5.43 -1.93
C PRO A 130 -15.18 4.01 -1.72
N GLU A 131 -16.06 3.14 -1.24
CA GLU A 131 -15.75 1.73 -0.93
C GLU A 131 -15.16 0.99 -2.14
N GLY A 132 -15.76 1.15 -3.33
CA GLY A 132 -15.30 0.48 -4.55
C GLY A 132 -13.87 0.86 -4.94
N GLU A 133 -13.47 2.12 -4.75
CA GLU A 133 -12.12 2.58 -5.08
C GLU A 133 -11.08 2.00 -4.12
N ILE A 134 -11.40 1.91 -2.82
CA ILE A 134 -10.53 1.23 -1.85
C ILE A 134 -10.41 -0.25 -2.21
N ARG A 135 -11.54 -0.91 -2.48
CA ARG A 135 -11.57 -2.34 -2.84
C ARG A 135 -10.70 -2.61 -4.06
N ASP A 136 -10.83 -1.81 -5.12
CA ASP A 136 -10.08 -1.99 -6.36
C ASP A 136 -8.57 -1.75 -6.14
N MET A 137 -8.20 -0.72 -5.37
CA MET A 137 -6.81 -0.47 -4.98
C MET A 137 -6.23 -1.64 -4.18
N LEU A 138 -6.93 -2.10 -3.13
CA LEU A 138 -6.47 -3.21 -2.30
C LEU A 138 -6.36 -4.52 -3.09
N ARG A 139 -7.32 -4.78 -3.99
CA ARG A 139 -7.29 -5.95 -4.87
C ARG A 139 -6.10 -5.89 -5.83
N THR A 140 -5.85 -4.73 -6.44
CA THR A 140 -4.71 -4.52 -7.33
C THR A 140 -3.39 -4.72 -6.59
N MET A 141 -3.26 -4.16 -5.38
CA MET A 141 -2.07 -4.40 -4.55
C MET A 141 -1.94 -5.87 -4.16
N TRP A 142 -3.02 -6.56 -3.79
CA TRP A 142 -2.97 -7.97 -3.44
C TRP A 142 -2.36 -8.82 -4.58
N PHE A 143 -2.75 -8.55 -5.82
CA PHE A 143 -2.17 -9.25 -6.98
C PHE A 143 -0.66 -9.04 -7.12
N MET A 144 -0.11 -7.90 -6.68
CA MET A 144 1.34 -7.67 -6.73
C MET A 144 2.13 -8.61 -5.80
N PHE A 145 1.54 -9.06 -4.71
CA PHE A 145 2.20 -9.93 -3.73
C PHE A 145 1.78 -11.40 -3.88
N ALA A 146 0.85 -11.68 -4.79
CA ALA A 146 0.25 -12.99 -4.96
C ALA A 146 1.22 -14.00 -5.59
N LYS A 147 1.04 -15.26 -5.19
CA LYS A 147 1.52 -16.42 -5.92
C LYS A 147 0.78 -16.55 -7.25
N THR A 148 1.45 -16.97 -8.31
CA THR A 148 0.79 -17.23 -9.60
C THR A 148 -0.04 -18.51 -9.50
N GLU A 149 -1.35 -18.39 -9.73
CA GLU A 149 -2.31 -19.49 -9.70
C GLU A 149 -3.36 -19.30 -10.82
N ASP A 150 -4.36 -20.18 -10.87
CA ASP A 150 -5.54 -19.98 -11.70
C ASP A 150 -6.21 -18.63 -11.37
N GLY A 151 -6.57 -17.87 -12.42
CA GLY A 151 -7.08 -16.51 -12.25
C GLY A 151 -8.39 -16.43 -11.45
N ALA A 152 -9.25 -17.46 -11.49
CA ALA A 152 -10.46 -17.47 -10.67
C ALA A 152 -10.14 -17.70 -9.18
N VAL A 153 -9.17 -18.59 -8.90
CA VAL A 153 -8.68 -18.84 -7.54
C VAL A 153 -8.02 -17.59 -6.96
N MET A 154 -7.13 -16.94 -7.72
CA MET A 154 -6.49 -15.69 -7.30
C MET A 154 -7.52 -14.61 -7.01
N ARG A 155 -8.52 -14.42 -7.89
CA ARG A 155 -9.58 -13.43 -7.70
C ARG A 155 -10.38 -13.68 -6.43
N ALA A 156 -10.75 -14.94 -6.15
CA ALA A 156 -11.50 -15.29 -4.94
C ALA A 156 -10.69 -15.07 -3.66
N LYS A 157 -9.39 -15.39 -3.67
CA LYS A 157 -8.48 -15.11 -2.54
C LYS A 157 -8.33 -13.62 -2.29
N ALA A 158 -8.11 -12.84 -3.35
CA ALA A 158 -8.04 -11.38 -3.26
C ALA A 158 -9.33 -10.79 -2.66
N ASP A 159 -10.50 -11.21 -3.16
CA ASP A 159 -11.78 -10.71 -2.68
C ASP A 159 -12.00 -11.03 -1.19
N LEU A 160 -11.61 -12.23 -0.74
CA LEU A 160 -11.69 -12.60 0.67
C LEU A 160 -10.76 -11.72 1.54
N GLU A 161 -9.50 -11.57 1.16
CA GLU A 161 -8.52 -10.77 1.92
C GLU A 161 -8.95 -9.30 2.03
N VAL A 162 -9.36 -8.71 0.90
CA VAL A 162 -9.84 -7.33 0.84
C VAL A 162 -11.06 -7.13 1.73
N VAL A 163 -12.03 -8.05 1.69
CA VAL A 163 -13.22 -7.98 2.56
C VAL A 163 -12.84 -8.07 4.04
N MET A 164 -11.88 -8.92 4.42
CA MET A 164 -11.43 -9.02 5.81
C MET A 164 -10.79 -7.72 6.29
N ILE A 165 -9.90 -7.12 5.49
CA ILE A 165 -9.24 -5.83 5.79
C ILE A 165 -10.28 -4.73 5.97
N MET A 166 -11.18 -4.58 4.99
CA MET A 166 -12.20 -3.53 5.01
C MET A 166 -13.20 -3.72 6.16
N THR A 167 -13.59 -4.96 6.46
CA THR A 167 -14.49 -5.27 7.57
C THR A 167 -13.85 -4.95 8.93
N ARG A 168 -12.56 -5.25 9.10
CA ARG A 168 -11.83 -4.89 10.33
C ARG A 168 -11.82 -3.38 10.55
N HIS A 169 -11.46 -2.64 9.51
CA HIS A 169 -11.47 -1.17 9.58
C HIS A 169 -12.87 -0.61 9.85
N LEU A 170 -13.91 -1.17 9.22
CA LEU A 170 -15.30 -0.78 9.47
C LEU A 170 -15.68 -0.95 10.95
N TRP A 171 -15.26 -2.05 11.59
CA TRP A 171 -15.52 -2.26 13.01
C TRP A 171 -14.85 -1.22 13.90
N GLU A 172 -13.64 -0.76 13.58
CA GLU A 172 -12.99 0.33 14.31
C GLU A 172 -13.75 1.66 14.15
N VAL A 173 -14.17 1.99 12.93
CA VAL A 173 -14.95 3.21 12.65
C VAL A 173 -16.32 3.17 13.34
N VAL A 174 -16.97 2.00 13.40
CA VAL A 174 -18.24 1.83 14.10
C VAL A 174 -18.07 1.89 15.63
N ARG A 175 -16.96 1.36 16.15
CA ARG A 175 -16.64 1.36 17.58
C ARG A 175 -16.39 2.77 18.13
N GLU A 176 -15.71 3.61 17.37
CA GLU A 176 -15.36 5.00 17.74
C GLU A 176 -15.65 5.98 16.59
N PRO A 177 -16.93 6.31 16.33
CA PRO A 177 -17.36 7.10 15.17
C PRO A 177 -16.97 8.58 15.21
N GLU A 178 -16.48 9.06 16.36
CA GLU A 178 -15.99 10.44 16.54
C GLU A 178 -14.51 10.64 16.19
N HIS A 179 -13.80 9.56 15.84
CA HIS A 179 -12.40 9.59 15.42
C HIS A 179 -12.24 9.21 13.95
N VAL A 180 -11.12 9.62 13.37
CA VAL A 180 -10.65 9.11 12.08
C VAL A 180 -9.64 8.02 12.37
N HIS A 181 -9.89 6.83 11.84
CA HIS A 181 -9.02 5.67 12.03
C HIS A 181 -8.18 5.45 10.78
N ALA A 182 -6.89 5.17 10.95
CA ALA A 182 -6.08 4.68 9.84
C ALA A 182 -6.51 3.24 9.50
N MET A 183 -6.64 2.93 8.22
CA MET A 183 -6.77 1.56 7.76
C MET A 183 -5.37 0.97 7.61
N HIS A 184 -5.02 0.05 8.52
CA HIS A 184 -3.78 -0.72 8.46
C HIS A 184 -3.97 -1.90 7.51
N VAL A 185 -3.08 -2.00 6.53
CA VAL A 185 -3.07 -3.02 5.49
C VAL A 185 -1.72 -3.70 5.49
N ARG A 186 -1.74 -5.02 5.47
CA ARG A 186 -0.54 -5.84 5.37
C ARG A 186 -0.76 -6.94 4.35
N LEU A 187 0.07 -6.95 3.32
CA LEU A 187 0.04 -7.94 2.25
C LEU A 187 1.42 -8.58 2.16
N GLU A 188 1.48 -9.90 2.18
CA GLU A 188 2.74 -10.64 2.21
C GLU A 188 2.64 -11.84 1.26
N GLY A 189 3.71 -12.10 0.51
CA GLY A 189 3.74 -13.26 -0.38
C GLY A 189 4.95 -13.28 -1.31
N PRO A 190 5.02 -14.30 -2.19
CA PRO A 190 6.17 -14.53 -3.05
C PRO A 190 6.24 -13.60 -4.27
N TYR A 191 5.25 -12.70 -4.45
CA TYR A 191 5.18 -11.71 -5.53
C TYR A 191 5.40 -12.26 -6.96
N GLU A 192 5.16 -13.56 -7.18
CA GLU A 192 5.36 -14.23 -8.47
C GLU A 192 4.57 -13.58 -9.60
N HIS A 193 3.36 -13.10 -9.31
CA HIS A 193 2.54 -12.42 -10.30
C HIS A 193 3.15 -11.06 -10.70
N TYR A 194 3.70 -10.31 -9.74
CA TYR A 194 4.42 -9.07 -10.00
C TYR A 194 5.72 -9.31 -10.79
N ALA A 195 6.44 -10.39 -10.49
CA ALA A 195 7.66 -10.76 -11.21
C ALA A 195 7.44 -10.95 -12.72
N GLY A 196 6.21 -11.28 -13.15
CA GLY A 196 5.84 -11.34 -14.57
C GLY A 196 5.84 -10.00 -15.32
N TYR A 197 5.97 -8.87 -14.61
CA TYR A 197 6.01 -7.52 -15.18
C TYR A 197 7.41 -6.88 -15.20
N LEU A 198 8.43 -7.54 -14.63
CA LEU A 198 9.80 -7.01 -14.50
C LEU A 198 10.59 -7.05 -15.82
#